data_AF-A0A496Q6M4-F1
#
_entry.id   AF-A0A496Q6M4-F1
#
_cell.length_a   1.000
_cell.length_b   1.000
_cell.length_c   1.000
_cell.angle_alpha   90.00
_cell.angle_beta   90.00
_cell.angle_gamma   90.00
#
_symmetry.space_group_name_H-M   'P 1'
#
loop_
_entity.id
_entity.type
_entity.pdbx_description
1 polymer ?
#
loop_
_entity_poly.entity_id
_entity_poly.type
_entity_poly.pdbx_seq_one_letter_code
_entity_poly.pdbx_strand_id
1 'polypeptide(L)'
;MREFTCLGPKKATELLLRFEKAVEEGLRSSLAESLQKEAHRLDDSFDHYGAIVITSPIYPCMSLFVDGNGRTILGLSYLDPSETASAPYKIGGVNTSSLSKAYSSLFGENPQDIKSKIFQSPIRTPFLAICGERRLLGKILLKEQINSQRFFRYAEVVKDGVFEYLLSHHNRVQEHDDVQFHVYCKGSSVYLTLLKDPVTLGGGSDLLQTVAQHYKERLVARFPETFLKTEEFFKVPVEGQKLLTLRVLLERLEVFYKKLPDFMKSLKSTLDSLVITMEEGMEDCLERVQKLLIDS
;
A
#
# COMPACT_ATOMS: atom_id res chain seq x y z
N MET A 1 -27.22 8.28 20.11
CA MET A 1 -26.51 8.03 18.83
C MET A 1 -25.03 8.23 19.10
N ARG A 2 -24.15 7.25 18.82
CA ARG A 2 -22.71 7.41 19.03
C ARG A 2 -22.21 8.50 18.06
N GLU A 3 -21.53 9.52 18.56
CA GLU A 3 -21.03 10.62 17.72
C GLU A 3 -19.69 10.20 17.11
N PHE A 4 -19.66 10.02 15.79
CA PHE A 4 -18.45 9.66 15.05
C PHE A 4 -17.75 10.90 14.50
N THR A 5 -16.43 10.85 14.46
CA THR A 5 -15.58 11.78 13.72
C THR A 5 -14.81 10.97 12.69
N CYS A 6 -14.65 11.52 11.49
CA CYS A 6 -13.95 10.87 10.40
C CYS A 6 -12.87 11.78 9.83
N LEU A 7 -11.77 11.19 9.37
CA LEU A 7 -10.69 11.85 8.62
C LEU A 7 -10.40 11.07 7.34
N GLY A 8 -10.04 11.79 6.29
CA GLY A 8 -9.68 11.24 4.99
C GLY A 8 -10.70 11.51 3.89
N PRO A 9 -10.52 10.88 2.72
CA PRO A 9 -11.37 11.02 1.54
C PRO A 9 -12.85 10.80 1.86
N LYS A 10 -13.74 11.63 1.32
CA LYS A 10 -15.18 11.56 1.55
C LYS A 10 -15.72 10.17 1.22
N LYS A 11 -15.39 9.64 0.05
CA LYS A 11 -15.83 8.30 -0.37
C LYS A 11 -15.32 7.22 0.56
N ALA A 12 -14.08 7.31 1.04
CA ALA A 12 -13.51 6.35 1.97
C ALA A 12 -14.19 6.39 3.35
N THR A 13 -14.45 7.59 3.88
CA THR A 13 -15.17 7.74 5.15
C THR A 13 -16.62 7.26 5.05
N GLU A 14 -17.30 7.47 3.92
CA GLU A 14 -18.64 6.91 3.67
C GLU A 14 -18.63 5.37 3.65
N LEU A 15 -17.61 4.74 3.06
CA LEU A 15 -17.45 3.28 3.11
C LEU A 15 -17.28 2.79 4.56
N LEU A 16 -16.46 3.47 5.38
CA LEU A 16 -16.28 3.13 6.78
C LEU A 16 -17.59 3.28 7.58
N LEU A 17 -18.35 4.35 7.36
CA LEU A 17 -19.64 4.55 8.02
C LEU A 17 -20.70 3.53 7.58
N ARG A 18 -20.67 3.06 6.33
CA ARG A 18 -21.53 1.96 5.88
C ARG A 18 -21.11 0.63 6.52
N PHE A 19 -19.81 0.37 6.60
CA PHE A 19 -19.26 -0.80 7.27
C PHE A 19 -19.60 -0.82 8.77
N GLU A 20 -19.58 0.34 9.44
CA GLU A 20 -19.97 0.51 10.85
C GLU A 20 -21.39 -0.03 11.13
N LYS A 21 -22.33 0.19 10.22
CA LYS A 21 -23.72 -0.28 10.37
C LYS A 21 -23.86 -1.79 10.42
N ALA A 22 -22.85 -2.53 9.91
CA ALA A 22 -22.80 -3.99 9.98
C ALA A 22 -22.11 -4.51 11.25
N VAL A 23 -21.52 -3.62 12.06
CA VAL A 23 -20.90 -3.98 13.33
C VAL A 23 -22.01 -4.18 14.37
N GLU A 24 -22.29 -5.44 14.68
CA GLU A 24 -23.26 -5.83 15.70
C GLU A 24 -22.77 -5.49 17.11
N GLU A 25 -23.70 -5.19 18.03
CA GLU A 25 -23.31 -4.88 19.41
C GLU A 25 -22.68 -6.09 20.11
N GLY A 26 -23.18 -7.30 19.84
CA GLY A 26 -22.57 -8.53 20.36
C GLY A 26 -21.12 -8.72 19.94
N LEU A 27 -20.75 -8.27 18.73
CA LEU A 27 -19.38 -8.28 18.25
C LEU A 27 -18.50 -7.30 19.03
N ARG A 28 -18.99 -6.06 19.26
CA ARG A 28 -18.26 -5.06 20.07
C ARG A 28 -18.02 -5.58 21.49
N SER A 29 -19.05 -6.12 22.13
CA SER A 29 -18.97 -6.67 23.48
C SER A 29 -17.98 -7.85 23.54
N SER A 30 -18.03 -8.78 22.58
CA SER A 30 -17.12 -9.92 22.53
C SER A 30 -15.64 -9.51 22.42
N LEU A 31 -15.34 -8.48 21.61
CA LEU A 31 -13.99 -7.93 21.50
C LEU A 31 -13.53 -7.23 22.79
N ALA A 32 -14.41 -6.44 23.41
CA ALA A 32 -14.13 -5.78 24.68
C ALA A 32 -13.93 -6.78 25.84
N GLU A 33 -14.76 -7.82 25.93
CA GLU A 33 -14.61 -8.91 26.91
C GLU A 33 -13.31 -9.68 26.71
N SER A 34 -12.90 -9.89 25.45
CA SER A 34 -11.63 -10.56 25.14
C SER A 34 -10.43 -9.76 25.64
N LEU A 35 -10.47 -8.43 25.51
CA LEU A 35 -9.47 -7.56 26.12
C LEU A 35 -9.42 -7.68 27.64
N GLN A 36 -10.60 -7.66 28.29
CA GLN A 36 -10.69 -7.76 29.74
C GLN A 36 -10.17 -9.10 30.28
N LYS A 37 -10.41 -10.20 29.57
CA LYS A 37 -9.88 -11.53 29.93
C LYS A 37 -8.35 -11.57 29.89
N GLU A 38 -7.75 -10.96 28.89
CA GLU A 38 -6.29 -10.92 28.75
C GLU A 38 -5.63 -9.78 29.53
N ALA A 39 -6.40 -8.90 30.19
CA ALA A 39 -5.88 -7.68 30.84
C ALA A 39 -4.69 -7.92 31.77
N HIS A 40 -4.67 -9.03 32.51
CA HIS A 40 -3.57 -9.43 33.40
C HIS A 40 -2.22 -9.68 32.70
N ARG A 41 -2.20 -9.77 31.35
CA ARG A 41 -1.02 -9.99 30.52
C ARG A 41 -0.70 -8.79 29.63
N LEU A 42 -1.58 -7.80 29.59
CA LEU A 42 -1.41 -6.60 28.79
C LEU A 42 -0.62 -5.57 29.60
N ASP A 43 0.27 -4.84 28.92
CA ASP A 43 1.09 -3.82 29.57
C ASP A 43 0.27 -2.53 29.74
N ASP A 44 -0.02 -2.15 30.98
CA ASP A 44 -0.84 -0.98 31.31
C ASP A 44 -0.27 0.36 30.79
N SER A 45 1.00 0.41 30.37
CA SER A 45 1.59 1.60 29.75
C SER A 45 1.08 1.87 28.33
N PHE A 46 0.42 0.90 27.69
CA PHE A 46 -0.09 1.01 26.33
C PHE A 46 -1.61 0.87 26.27
N ASP A 47 -2.25 1.63 25.36
CA ASP A 47 -3.64 1.36 25.01
C ASP A 47 -3.71 0.06 24.19
N HIS A 48 -4.71 -0.78 24.49
CA HIS A 48 -4.95 -2.06 23.83
C HIS A 48 -6.32 -2.10 23.16
N TYR A 49 -6.40 -2.78 22.01
CA TYR A 49 -7.61 -2.84 21.18
C TYR A 49 -7.88 -4.27 20.72
N GLY A 50 -9.08 -4.79 21.01
CA GLY A 50 -9.60 -5.98 20.37
C GLY A 50 -10.00 -5.60 18.95
N ALA A 51 -9.49 -6.31 17.95
CA ALA A 51 -9.63 -5.88 16.58
C ALA A 51 -10.02 -7.01 15.63
N ILE A 52 -10.77 -6.63 14.59
CA ILE A 52 -11.00 -7.42 13.38
C ILE A 52 -10.31 -6.71 12.23
N VAL A 53 -9.51 -7.45 11.47
CA VAL A 53 -8.81 -6.96 10.29
C VAL A 53 -9.22 -7.83 9.10
N ILE A 54 -9.84 -7.21 8.10
CA ILE A 54 -10.29 -7.84 6.87
C ILE A 54 -9.36 -7.40 5.74
N THR A 55 -8.70 -8.35 5.09
CA THR A 55 -7.73 -8.06 4.02
C THR A 55 -8.21 -8.60 2.67
N SER A 56 -7.87 -7.89 1.59
CA SER A 56 -8.03 -8.32 0.20
C SER A 56 -6.73 -8.04 -0.56
N PRO A 57 -6.41 -8.83 -1.61
CA PRO A 57 -5.28 -8.52 -2.48
C PRO A 57 -5.53 -7.31 -3.39
N ILE A 58 -6.79 -6.94 -3.66
CA ILE A 58 -7.15 -5.90 -4.65
C ILE A 58 -7.74 -4.66 -3.96
N TYR A 59 -8.50 -4.86 -2.89
CA TYR A 59 -9.19 -3.78 -2.19
C TYR A 59 -8.51 -3.44 -0.86
N PRO A 60 -8.70 -2.20 -0.35
CA PRO A 60 -8.11 -1.81 0.92
C PRO A 60 -8.56 -2.74 2.05
N CYS A 61 -7.65 -3.00 2.98
CA CYS A 61 -7.94 -3.59 4.28
C CYS A 61 -8.91 -2.70 5.06
N MET A 62 -9.94 -3.33 5.64
CA MET A 62 -10.82 -2.72 6.63
C MET A 62 -10.47 -3.24 8.02
N SER A 63 -10.30 -2.33 8.97
CA SER A 63 -9.97 -2.67 10.35
C SER A 63 -11.00 -2.08 11.30
N LEU A 64 -11.50 -2.90 12.23
CA LEU A 64 -12.30 -2.49 13.38
C LEU A 64 -11.44 -2.66 14.62
N PHE A 65 -11.30 -1.61 15.42
CA PHE A 65 -10.65 -1.60 16.73
C PHE A 65 -11.69 -1.26 17.78
N VAL A 66 -11.72 -2.04 18.86
CA VAL A 66 -12.63 -1.88 19.99
C VAL A 66 -11.80 -1.81 21.27
N ASP A 67 -12.01 -0.77 22.07
CA ASP A 67 -11.34 -0.67 23.36
C ASP A 67 -12.06 -1.44 24.48
N GLY A 68 -11.49 -1.46 25.68
CA GLY A 68 -12.08 -2.17 26.83
C GLY A 68 -13.46 -1.66 27.27
N ASN A 69 -13.91 -0.51 26.76
CA ASN A 69 -15.22 0.08 27.03
C ASN A 69 -16.20 -0.14 25.86
N GLY A 70 -15.84 -0.93 24.85
CA GLY A 70 -16.69 -1.19 23.67
C GLY A 70 -16.74 -0.03 22.68
N ARG A 71 -15.86 0.97 22.82
CA ARG A 71 -15.80 2.11 21.90
C ARG A 71 -15.02 1.77 20.65
N THR A 72 -15.46 2.25 19.50
CA THR A 72 -14.93 1.79 18.21
C THR A 72 -14.12 2.83 17.43
N ILE A 73 -13.14 2.32 16.70
CA ILE A 73 -12.44 3.00 15.61
C ILE A 73 -12.42 2.07 14.42
N LEU A 74 -12.63 2.63 13.24
CA LEU A 74 -12.60 1.98 11.95
C LEU A 74 -11.47 2.61 11.13
N GLY A 75 -10.74 1.80 10.38
CA GLY A 75 -9.66 2.24 9.53
C GLY A 75 -9.69 1.56 8.16
N LEU A 76 -9.29 2.30 7.13
CA LEU A 76 -9.08 1.81 5.77
C LEU A 76 -7.61 1.97 5.39
N SER A 77 -6.94 0.93 4.91
CA SER A 77 -5.52 1.01 4.50
C SER A 77 -5.13 -0.07 3.50
N TYR A 78 -4.04 0.08 2.75
CA TYR A 78 -3.44 -0.99 1.94
C TYR A 78 -2.29 -1.70 2.66
N LEU A 79 -2.31 -1.69 3.99
CA LEU A 79 -1.31 -2.36 4.82
C LEU A 79 -2.03 -3.02 5.98
N ASP A 80 -1.88 -4.33 6.16
CA ASP A 80 -2.44 -4.99 7.34
C ASP A 80 -1.80 -4.37 8.59
N PRO A 81 -2.60 -3.86 9.55
CA PRO A 81 -2.04 -3.29 10.77
C PRO A 81 -1.11 -4.25 11.52
N SER A 82 -1.31 -5.56 11.39
CA SER A 82 -0.45 -6.60 11.96
C SER A 82 0.99 -6.57 11.44
N GLU A 83 1.25 -5.95 10.28
CA GLU A 83 2.60 -5.79 9.74
C GLU A 83 3.39 -4.66 10.42
N THR A 84 2.70 -3.76 11.12
CA THR A 84 3.31 -2.52 11.66
C THR A 84 3.10 -2.31 13.15
N ALA A 85 2.23 -3.10 13.78
CA ALA A 85 1.87 -2.99 15.18
C ALA A 85 2.05 -4.34 15.88
N SER A 86 2.41 -4.29 17.16
CA SER A 86 2.44 -5.48 18.01
C SER A 86 1.01 -6.00 18.20
N ALA A 87 0.79 -7.26 17.86
CA ALA A 87 -0.48 -7.94 18.00
C ALA A 87 -0.29 -9.29 18.71
N PRO A 88 0.01 -9.27 20.03
CA PRO A 88 0.54 -10.43 20.76
C PRO A 88 -0.44 -11.59 20.91
N TYR A 89 -1.75 -11.33 20.83
CA TYR A 89 -2.78 -12.33 21.10
C TYR A 89 -3.79 -12.42 19.96
N LYS A 90 -4.18 -13.65 19.62
CA LYS A 90 -5.30 -13.94 18.72
C LYS A 90 -6.59 -14.06 19.53
N ILE A 91 -7.69 -13.53 19.01
CA ILE A 91 -9.01 -13.67 19.62
C ILE A 91 -9.76 -14.78 18.89
N GLY A 92 -10.06 -15.87 19.60
CA GLY A 92 -10.81 -17.01 19.04
C GLY A 92 -12.33 -16.84 19.14
N GLY A 93 -13.09 -17.55 18.30
CA GLY A 93 -14.54 -17.71 18.45
C GLY A 93 -15.41 -16.49 18.12
N VAL A 94 -14.84 -15.45 17.52
CA VAL A 94 -15.59 -14.24 17.13
C VAL A 94 -16.34 -14.47 15.82
N ASN A 95 -17.65 -14.26 15.82
CA ASN A 95 -18.46 -14.32 14.60
C ASN A 95 -18.24 -13.06 13.75
N THR A 96 -17.58 -13.22 12.60
CA THR A 96 -17.25 -12.13 11.66
C THR A 96 -18.11 -12.15 10.39
N SER A 97 -19.15 -12.98 10.34
CA SER A 97 -19.94 -13.20 9.11
C SER A 97 -20.64 -11.95 8.60
N SER A 98 -21.16 -11.09 9.48
CA SER A 98 -21.78 -9.81 9.12
C SER A 98 -20.77 -8.83 8.51
N LEU A 99 -19.57 -8.75 9.08
CA LEU A 99 -18.50 -7.90 8.54
C LEU A 99 -17.97 -8.40 7.21
N SER A 100 -17.81 -9.72 7.05
CA SER A 100 -17.43 -10.33 5.77
C SER A 100 -18.42 -9.98 4.67
N LYS A 101 -19.73 -10.15 4.92
CA LYS A 101 -20.80 -9.77 3.98
C LYS A 101 -20.80 -8.27 3.67
N ALA A 102 -20.59 -7.42 4.68
CA ALA A 102 -20.51 -5.99 4.49
C ALA A 102 -19.32 -5.60 3.59
N TYR A 103 -18.15 -6.19 3.84
CA TYR A 103 -16.97 -5.99 3.00
C TYR A 103 -17.26 -6.40 1.54
N SER A 104 -17.79 -7.61 1.33
CA SER A 104 -18.15 -8.09 -0.02
C SER A 104 -19.18 -7.19 -0.70
N SER A 105 -20.16 -6.67 0.04
CA SER A 105 -21.15 -5.75 -0.50
C SER A 105 -20.56 -4.38 -0.90
N LEU A 106 -19.50 -3.93 -0.22
CA LEU A 106 -18.88 -2.63 -0.48
C LEU A 106 -17.92 -2.68 -1.67
N PHE A 107 -17.20 -3.80 -1.85
CA PHE A 107 -16.15 -3.92 -2.87
C PHE A 107 -16.45 -4.94 -3.99
N GLY A 108 -17.53 -5.71 -3.87
CA GLY A 108 -17.90 -6.74 -4.86
C GLY A 108 -17.02 -7.98 -4.84
N GLU A 109 -16.18 -8.18 -3.82
CA GLU A 109 -15.25 -9.29 -3.70
C GLU A 109 -15.25 -9.84 -2.28
N ASN A 110 -15.16 -11.16 -2.13
CA ASN A 110 -14.99 -11.78 -0.83
C ASN A 110 -13.62 -11.46 -0.24
N PRO A 111 -13.53 -11.22 1.08
CA PRO A 111 -12.25 -10.99 1.72
C PRO A 111 -11.35 -12.23 1.62
N GLN A 112 -10.05 -11.99 1.47
CA GLN A 112 -9.04 -13.06 1.42
C GLN A 112 -8.79 -13.66 2.81
N ASP A 113 -8.72 -12.81 3.83
CA ASP A 113 -8.46 -13.23 5.20
C ASP A 113 -9.16 -12.29 6.19
N ILE A 114 -9.55 -12.84 7.33
CA ILE A 114 -10.17 -12.12 8.44
C ILE A 114 -9.46 -12.52 9.73
N LYS A 115 -8.74 -11.57 10.32
CA LYS A 115 -7.93 -11.77 11.52
C LYS A 115 -8.60 -11.12 12.71
N SER A 116 -8.67 -11.84 13.82
CA SER A 116 -9.14 -11.33 15.10
C SER A 116 -7.97 -11.32 16.09
N LYS A 117 -7.55 -10.14 16.55
CA LYS A 117 -6.32 -9.98 17.37
C LYS A 117 -6.47 -8.87 18.42
N ILE A 118 -5.63 -8.91 19.44
CA ILE A 118 -5.41 -7.78 20.36
C ILE A 118 -4.22 -6.98 19.84
N PHE A 119 -4.44 -5.72 19.50
CA PHE A 119 -3.40 -4.77 19.10
C PHE A 119 -2.97 -3.91 20.27
N GLN A 120 -1.67 -3.63 20.31
CA GLN A 120 -1.06 -2.70 21.24
C GLN A 120 -0.70 -1.40 20.52
N SER A 121 -1.07 -0.26 21.10
CA SER A 121 -0.68 1.08 20.62
C SER A 121 0.84 1.30 20.74
N PRO A 122 1.50 2.04 19.84
CA PRO A 122 0.93 2.73 18.67
C PRO A 122 0.69 1.78 17.50
N ILE A 123 -0.49 1.89 16.88
CA ILE A 123 -0.78 1.22 15.60
C ILE A 123 -0.17 2.08 14.50
N ARG A 124 1.00 1.66 13.98
CA ARG A 124 1.82 2.46 13.05
C ARG A 124 1.37 2.40 11.58
N THR A 125 0.11 2.05 11.36
CA THR A 125 -0.45 1.89 10.02
C THR A 125 -0.85 3.26 9.46
N PRO A 126 -0.36 3.66 8.28
CA PRO A 126 -0.82 4.88 7.62
C PRO A 126 -2.19 4.61 7.01
N PHE A 127 -3.24 5.05 7.69
CA PHE A 127 -4.61 4.87 7.23
C PHE A 127 -4.96 5.87 6.12
N LEU A 128 -5.66 5.40 5.09
CA LEU A 128 -6.23 6.25 4.04
C LEU A 128 -7.43 7.04 4.57
N ALA A 129 -8.23 6.40 5.41
CA ALA A 129 -9.35 7.01 6.10
C ALA A 129 -9.55 6.34 7.45
N ILE A 130 -10.08 7.11 8.39
CA ILE A 130 -10.42 6.64 9.74
C ILE A 130 -11.77 7.22 10.14
N CYS A 131 -12.57 6.45 10.88
CA CYS A 131 -13.80 6.91 11.51
C CYS A 131 -13.89 6.30 12.90
N GLY A 132 -14.25 7.06 13.92
CA GLY A 132 -14.38 6.50 15.26
C GLY A 132 -15.14 7.41 16.19
N GLU A 133 -15.47 6.89 17.36
CA GLU A 133 -16.16 7.66 18.39
C GLU A 133 -15.33 8.89 18.80
N ARG A 134 -15.95 10.07 18.77
CA ARG A 134 -15.29 11.39 18.85
C ARG A 134 -14.28 11.49 20.00
N ARG A 135 -14.64 11.00 21.19
CA ARG A 135 -13.75 11.04 22.38
C ARG A 135 -12.56 10.11 22.26
N LEU A 136 -12.77 8.89 21.76
CA LEU A 136 -11.71 7.90 21.62
C LEU A 136 -10.74 8.31 20.50
N LEU A 137 -11.27 8.63 19.32
CA LEU A 137 -10.45 9.07 18.20
C LEU A 137 -9.72 10.38 18.51
N GLY A 138 -10.39 11.34 19.14
CA GLY A 138 -9.77 12.61 19.57
C GLY A 138 -8.58 12.41 20.52
N LYS A 139 -8.67 11.46 21.48
CA LYS A 139 -7.54 11.09 22.37
C LYS A 139 -6.34 10.59 21.56
N ILE A 140 -6.57 9.73 20.57
CA ILE A 140 -5.50 9.14 19.75
C ILE A 140 -4.83 10.20 18.88
N LEU A 141 -5.62 11.03 18.19
CA LEU A 141 -5.09 12.10 17.34
C LEU A 141 -4.29 13.13 18.14
N LEU A 142 -4.74 13.46 19.36
CA LEU A 142 -4.00 14.34 20.26
C LEU A 142 -2.66 13.71 20.71
N LYS A 143 -2.65 12.42 21.05
CA LYS A 143 -1.41 11.70 21.38
C LYS A 143 -0.43 11.69 20.20
N GLU A 144 -0.91 11.43 19.00
CA GLU A 144 -0.07 11.49 17.80
C GLU A 144 0.52 12.88 17.59
N GLN A 145 -0.30 13.93 17.75
CA GLN A 145 0.16 15.31 17.64
C GLN A 145 1.25 15.66 18.68
N ILE A 146 1.05 15.30 19.95
CA ILE A 146 2.03 15.55 21.02
C ILE A 146 3.36 14.83 20.72
N ASN A 147 3.28 13.61 20.20
CA ASN A 147 4.46 12.79 19.90
C ASN A 147 5.06 13.03 18.51
N SER A 148 4.57 14.01 17.74
CA SER A 148 4.97 14.25 16.34
C SER A 148 4.87 13.00 15.45
N GLN A 149 3.87 12.15 15.72
CA GLN A 149 3.55 10.95 14.96
C GLN A 149 2.40 11.23 13.99
N ARG A 150 2.29 10.39 12.96
CA ARG A 150 1.29 10.57 11.90
C ARG A 150 0.86 9.24 11.29
N PHE A 151 0.22 8.38 12.07
CA PHE A 151 -0.29 7.10 11.57
C PHE A 151 -1.80 7.21 11.26
N PHE A 152 -2.61 7.54 12.27
CA PHE A 152 -4.04 7.85 12.09
C PHE A 152 -4.22 9.18 11.37
N ARG A 153 -3.44 10.20 11.74
CA ARG A 153 -3.43 11.52 11.09
C ARG A 153 -2.89 11.49 9.66
N TYR A 154 -2.40 10.34 9.18
CA TYR A 154 -2.05 10.19 7.77
C TYR A 154 -3.26 10.39 6.85
N ALA A 155 -4.46 10.02 7.32
CA ALA A 155 -5.69 10.22 6.57
C ALA A 155 -5.93 11.69 6.18
N GLU A 156 -5.41 12.67 6.95
CA GLU A 156 -5.58 14.11 6.69
C GLU A 156 -4.98 14.58 5.36
N VAL A 157 -3.99 13.86 4.81
CA VAL A 157 -3.32 14.22 3.53
C VAL A 157 -3.76 13.37 2.35
N VAL A 158 -4.55 12.33 2.60
CA VAL A 158 -5.07 11.51 1.51
C VAL A 158 -6.27 12.21 0.90
N LYS A 159 -6.16 12.54 -0.38
CA LYS A 159 -7.19 13.26 -1.13
C LYS A 159 -8.13 12.29 -1.85
N ASP A 160 -9.32 12.78 -2.19
CA ASP A 160 -10.34 11.98 -2.90
C ASP A 160 -9.82 11.38 -4.21
N GLY A 161 -9.15 12.17 -5.05
CA GLY A 161 -8.61 11.68 -6.32
C GLY A 161 -7.53 10.61 -6.16
N VAL A 162 -6.73 10.67 -5.08
CA VAL A 162 -5.74 9.63 -4.74
C VAL A 162 -6.46 8.34 -4.35
N PHE A 163 -7.48 8.43 -3.51
CA PHE A 163 -8.23 7.26 -3.08
C PHE A 163 -8.98 6.58 -4.24
N GLU A 164 -9.63 7.37 -5.10
CA GLU A 164 -10.30 6.86 -6.29
C GLU A 164 -9.32 6.18 -7.25
N TYR A 165 -8.15 6.79 -7.47
CA TYR A 165 -7.10 6.17 -8.26
C TYR A 165 -6.67 4.82 -7.66
N LEU A 166 -6.38 4.74 -6.37
CA LEU A 166 -5.99 3.48 -5.75
C LEU A 166 -7.08 2.41 -5.84
N LEU A 167 -8.34 2.78 -5.62
CA LEU A 167 -9.46 1.85 -5.68
C LEU A 167 -9.60 1.20 -7.07
N SER A 168 -9.27 1.95 -8.13
CA SER A 168 -9.34 1.47 -9.51
C SER A 168 -8.07 0.75 -10.00
N HIS A 169 -6.91 1.03 -9.42
CA HIS A 169 -5.61 0.61 -10.00
C HIS A 169 -4.73 -0.22 -9.05
N HIS A 170 -5.04 -0.29 -7.75
CA HIS A 170 -4.23 -1.06 -6.80
C HIS A 170 -4.15 -2.55 -7.17
N ASN A 171 -2.92 -3.06 -7.13
CA ASN A 171 -2.55 -4.41 -7.46
C ASN A 171 -3.02 -4.87 -8.85
N ARG A 172 -3.05 -3.94 -9.82
CA ARG A 172 -3.44 -4.21 -11.21
C ARG A 172 -2.33 -3.82 -12.16
N VAL A 173 -2.24 -4.55 -13.27
CA VAL A 173 -1.41 -4.17 -14.42
C VAL A 173 -2.22 -3.20 -15.27
N GLN A 174 -1.60 -2.09 -15.63
CA GLN A 174 -2.11 -1.09 -16.55
C GLN A 174 -1.39 -1.25 -17.87
N GLU A 175 -2.14 -1.17 -18.96
CA GLU A 175 -1.63 -1.24 -20.32
C GLU A 175 -1.95 0.07 -21.04
N HIS A 176 -0.91 0.69 -21.57
CA HIS A 176 -1.00 1.93 -22.33
C HIS A 176 -0.06 1.83 -23.53
N ASP A 177 -0.64 1.72 -24.73
CA ASP A 177 0.09 1.35 -25.94
C ASP A 177 0.92 0.07 -25.67
N ASP A 178 2.22 0.06 -26.00
CA ASP A 178 3.12 -1.07 -25.76
C ASP A 178 3.76 -1.06 -24.35
N VAL A 179 3.22 -0.28 -23.40
CA VAL A 179 3.79 -0.13 -22.06
C VAL A 179 2.87 -0.79 -21.03
N GLN A 180 3.41 -1.77 -20.32
CA GLN A 180 2.74 -2.39 -19.19
C GLN A 180 3.40 -1.99 -17.87
N PHE A 181 2.60 -1.54 -16.90
CA PHE A 181 3.09 -1.28 -15.55
C PHE A 181 2.12 -1.73 -14.46
N HIS A 182 2.69 -2.30 -13.39
CA HIS A 182 1.94 -2.70 -12.22
C HIS A 182 1.92 -1.58 -11.18
N VAL A 183 0.73 -1.29 -10.65
CA VAL A 183 0.53 -0.31 -9.57
C VAL A 183 0.24 -1.07 -8.29
N TYR A 184 1.04 -0.85 -7.25
CA TYR A 184 0.84 -1.47 -5.95
C TYR A 184 0.95 -0.43 -4.84
N CYS A 185 0.05 -0.48 -3.86
CA CYS A 185 0.09 0.43 -2.72
C CYS A 185 0.48 -0.35 -1.48
N LYS A 186 1.46 0.14 -0.73
CA LYS A 186 1.80 -0.42 0.59
C LYS A 186 2.10 0.71 1.56
N GLY A 187 1.37 0.75 2.65
CA GLY A 187 1.48 1.80 3.64
C GLY A 187 1.25 3.19 3.03
N SER A 188 2.21 4.10 3.23
CA SER A 188 2.16 5.48 2.74
C SER A 188 2.73 5.66 1.32
N SER A 189 3.01 4.57 0.61
CA SER A 189 3.72 4.58 -0.67
C SER A 189 2.99 3.80 -1.76
N VAL A 190 3.12 4.30 -2.99
CA VAL A 190 2.77 3.59 -4.23
C VAL A 190 4.04 3.16 -4.93
N TYR A 191 4.04 1.92 -5.37
CA TYR A 191 5.07 1.27 -6.14
C TYR A 191 4.56 1.14 -7.57
N LEU A 192 5.33 1.68 -8.50
CA LEU A 192 5.05 1.67 -9.93
C LEU A 192 6.12 0.80 -10.56
N THR A 193 5.72 -0.37 -11.05
CA THR A 193 6.68 -1.31 -11.65
C THR A 193 6.46 -1.40 -13.15
N LEU A 194 7.39 -0.86 -13.92
CA LEU A 194 7.49 -1.08 -15.35
C LEU A 194 7.81 -2.56 -15.60
N LEU A 195 7.05 -3.20 -16.48
CA LEU A 195 7.23 -4.60 -16.84
C LEU A 195 8.06 -4.72 -18.14
N LYS A 196 8.84 -5.81 -18.24
CA LYS A 196 9.55 -6.20 -19.46
C LYS A 196 8.52 -6.61 -20.51
N ASP A 197 8.83 -6.32 -21.77
CA ASP A 197 8.00 -6.78 -22.89
C ASP A 197 8.13 -8.31 -23.01
N PRO A 198 7.04 -9.08 -23.11
CA PRO A 198 7.13 -10.53 -23.31
C PRO A 198 7.95 -10.93 -24.55
N VAL A 199 8.09 -10.04 -25.55
CA VAL A 199 8.87 -10.31 -26.77
C VAL A 199 10.39 -10.14 -26.56
N THR A 200 10.84 -9.44 -25.52
CA THR A 200 12.28 -9.21 -25.24
C THR A 200 13.01 -10.39 -24.55
N LEU A 201 12.47 -11.61 -24.62
CA LEU A 201 13.07 -12.85 -24.09
C LEU A 201 14.28 -13.36 -24.91
N GLY A 202 15.06 -12.46 -25.51
CA GLY A 202 16.36 -12.71 -26.15
C GLY A 202 17.54 -12.17 -25.32
N GLY A 203 18.78 -12.43 -25.77
CA GLY A 203 20.05 -12.22 -25.05
C GLY A 203 20.44 -10.80 -24.56
N GLY A 204 19.51 -9.84 -24.51
CA GLY A 204 19.72 -8.47 -24.01
C GLY A 204 18.98 -8.14 -22.70
N SER A 205 18.22 -9.08 -22.12
CA SER A 205 17.39 -8.84 -20.92
C SER A 205 18.19 -8.32 -19.71
N ASP A 206 19.41 -8.82 -19.53
CA ASP A 206 20.27 -8.49 -18.40
C ASP A 206 20.91 -7.11 -18.55
N LEU A 207 21.23 -6.73 -19.80
CA LEU A 207 21.74 -5.40 -20.14
C LEU A 207 20.66 -4.34 -19.90
N LEU A 208 19.46 -4.57 -20.44
CA LEU A 208 18.32 -3.66 -20.28
C LEU A 208 17.99 -3.45 -18.79
N GLN A 209 18.04 -4.51 -17.97
CA GLN A 209 17.82 -4.41 -16.53
C GLN A 209 18.91 -3.59 -15.83
N THR A 210 20.17 -3.76 -16.23
CA THR A 210 21.30 -2.98 -15.69
C THR A 210 21.16 -1.49 -16.03
N VAL A 211 20.82 -1.18 -17.28
CA VAL A 211 20.57 0.20 -17.74
C VAL A 211 19.39 0.83 -17.00
N ALA A 212 18.30 0.08 -16.83
CA ALA A 212 17.12 0.55 -16.10
C ALA A 212 17.41 0.86 -14.63
N GLN A 213 18.24 0.03 -13.97
CA GLN A 213 18.64 0.26 -12.60
C GLN A 213 19.52 1.52 -12.46
N HIS A 214 20.48 1.75 -13.38
CA HIS A 214 21.27 2.98 -13.39
C HIS A 214 20.40 4.23 -13.63
N TYR A 215 19.42 4.13 -14.54
CA TYR A 215 18.50 5.23 -14.81
C TYR A 215 17.62 5.56 -13.59
N LYS A 216 17.15 4.53 -12.87
CA LYS A 216 16.44 4.70 -11.59
C LYS A 216 17.21 5.53 -10.60
N GLU A 217 18.48 5.21 -10.39
CA GLU A 217 19.33 5.88 -9.40
C GLU A 217 19.48 7.36 -9.76
N ARG A 218 19.64 7.66 -11.05
CA ARG A 218 19.65 9.04 -11.55
C ARG A 218 18.31 9.75 -11.38
N LEU A 219 17.19 9.08 -11.67
CA LEU A 219 15.85 9.64 -11.44
C LEU A 219 15.62 9.98 -9.97
N VAL A 220 15.94 9.07 -9.06
CA VAL A 220 15.79 9.27 -7.61
C VAL A 220 16.70 10.40 -7.12
N ALA A 221 17.95 10.46 -7.60
CA ALA A 221 18.87 11.54 -7.25
C ALA A 221 18.41 12.91 -7.77
N ARG A 222 17.81 12.96 -8.97
CA ARG A 222 17.37 14.20 -9.61
C ARG A 222 16.01 14.70 -9.10
N PHE A 223 15.14 13.78 -8.68
CA PHE A 223 13.79 14.08 -8.20
C PHE A 223 13.49 13.44 -6.83
N PRO A 224 14.28 13.78 -5.79
CA PRO A 224 14.18 13.14 -4.47
C PRO A 224 12.85 13.42 -3.75
N GLU A 225 12.18 14.52 -4.10
CA GLU A 225 10.86 14.90 -3.55
C GLU A 225 9.69 14.08 -4.12
N THR A 226 9.93 13.38 -5.24
CA THR A 226 8.93 12.58 -5.96
C THR A 226 9.23 11.10 -5.82
N PHE A 227 10.46 10.68 -6.13
CA PHE A 227 10.85 9.28 -6.09
C PHE A 227 11.69 9.00 -4.85
N LEU A 228 11.22 8.06 -4.05
CA LEU A 228 11.95 7.58 -2.90
C LEU A 228 12.94 6.49 -3.29
N LYS A 229 14.05 6.41 -2.55
CA LYS A 229 14.89 5.21 -2.57
C LYS A 229 14.04 3.98 -2.19
N THR A 230 14.23 2.92 -2.94
CA THR A 230 13.63 1.61 -2.66
C THR A 230 14.72 0.70 -2.11
N GLU A 231 14.59 0.29 -0.86
CA GLU A 231 15.45 -0.75 -0.28
C GLU A 231 14.95 -2.15 -0.65
N GLU A 232 13.64 -2.27 -0.93
CA GLU A 232 12.99 -3.54 -1.25
C GLU A 232 12.68 -3.66 -2.74
N PHE A 233 13.05 -4.81 -3.31
CA PHE A 233 12.42 -5.31 -4.52
C PHE A 233 11.02 -5.80 -4.16
N PHE A 234 10.00 -5.02 -4.52
CA PHE A 234 8.63 -5.48 -4.35
C PHE A 234 8.41 -6.75 -5.19
N LYS A 235 7.88 -7.81 -4.57
CA LYS A 235 7.42 -9.00 -5.28
C LYS A 235 6.13 -8.67 -6.04
N VAL A 236 6.24 -8.00 -7.19
CA VAL A 236 5.14 -7.96 -8.18
C VAL A 236 4.70 -9.41 -8.45
N PRO A 237 3.40 -9.68 -8.53
CA PRO A 237 2.84 -11.02 -8.79
C PRO A 237 3.32 -11.64 -10.12
N VAL A 238 4.03 -10.89 -10.94
CA VAL A 238 4.63 -11.32 -12.20
C VAL A 238 6.15 -11.43 -12.03
N GLU A 239 6.58 -12.49 -11.34
CA GLU A 239 8.00 -12.77 -11.10
C GLU A 239 8.70 -13.02 -12.45
N GLY A 240 9.85 -12.38 -12.69
CA GLY A 240 10.60 -12.48 -13.94
C GLY A 240 10.30 -11.42 -15.02
N GLN A 241 9.17 -10.71 -14.95
CA GLN A 241 8.80 -9.69 -15.94
C GLN A 241 9.04 -8.25 -15.46
N LYS A 242 9.86 -8.01 -14.44
CA LYS A 242 10.05 -6.66 -13.89
C LYS A 242 11.26 -5.99 -14.53
N LEU A 243 11.08 -4.77 -15.02
CA LEU A 243 12.16 -3.95 -15.53
C LEU A 243 12.63 -2.94 -14.48
N LEU A 244 11.70 -2.16 -13.94
CA LEU A 244 12.02 -1.07 -13.02
C LEU A 244 10.88 -0.82 -12.03
N THR A 245 11.18 -0.74 -10.73
CA THR A 245 10.22 -0.28 -9.72
C THR A 245 10.58 1.10 -9.19
N LEU A 246 9.65 2.04 -9.29
CA LEU A 246 9.71 3.38 -8.70
C LEU A 246 8.77 3.45 -7.49
N ARG A 247 9.20 4.13 -6.43
CA ARG A 247 8.40 4.33 -5.22
C ARG A 247 8.06 5.80 -5.06
N VAL A 248 6.79 6.10 -4.82
CA VAL A 248 6.30 7.46 -4.62
C VAL A 248 5.42 7.52 -3.37
N LEU A 249 5.48 8.62 -2.63
CA LEU A 249 4.57 8.88 -1.51
C LEU A 249 3.14 9.10 -2.02
N LEU A 250 2.14 8.58 -1.31
CA LEU A 250 0.73 8.80 -1.64
C LEU A 250 0.36 10.28 -1.71
N GLU A 251 0.94 11.10 -0.83
CA GLU A 251 0.74 12.56 -0.80
C GLU A 251 1.18 13.24 -2.12
N ARG A 252 2.13 12.63 -2.82
CA ARG A 252 2.64 13.11 -4.12
C ARG A 252 1.90 12.48 -5.29
N LEU A 253 1.12 11.40 -5.08
CA LEU A 253 0.43 10.67 -6.14
C LEU A 253 -0.47 11.58 -6.97
N GLU A 254 -1.21 12.48 -6.33
CA GLU A 254 -2.11 13.39 -7.01
C GLU A 254 -1.42 14.23 -8.11
N VAL A 255 -0.18 14.65 -7.85
CA VAL A 255 0.57 15.54 -8.74
C VAL A 255 0.94 14.84 -10.04
N PHE A 256 1.14 13.52 -10.02
CA PHE A 256 1.67 12.79 -11.17
C PHE A 256 0.77 11.71 -11.75
N TYR A 257 -0.25 11.18 -11.03
CA TYR A 257 -0.99 10.01 -11.55
C TYR A 257 -1.68 10.29 -12.89
N LYS A 258 -2.10 11.53 -13.16
CA LYS A 258 -2.66 11.92 -14.46
C LYS A 258 -1.64 11.90 -15.61
N LYS A 259 -0.36 12.05 -15.28
CA LYS A 259 0.77 12.03 -16.22
C LYS A 259 1.52 10.71 -16.18
N LEU A 260 1.08 9.76 -15.36
CA LEU A 260 1.77 8.50 -15.15
C LEU A 260 1.88 7.70 -16.46
N PRO A 261 0.82 7.55 -17.28
CA PRO A 261 0.95 6.84 -18.55
C PRO A 261 2.03 7.44 -19.47
N ASP A 262 2.00 8.76 -19.68
CA ASP A 262 2.98 9.48 -20.51
C ASP A 262 4.41 9.35 -19.95
N PHE A 263 4.54 9.44 -18.63
CA PHE A 263 5.83 9.27 -17.95
C PHE A 263 6.38 7.86 -18.16
N MET A 264 5.57 6.81 -18.00
CA MET A 264 6.00 5.42 -18.19
C MET A 264 6.37 5.15 -19.65
N LYS A 265 5.64 5.74 -20.60
CA LYS A 265 5.96 5.67 -22.03
C LYS A 265 7.28 6.35 -22.36
N SER A 266 7.50 7.57 -21.89
CA SER A 266 8.75 8.29 -22.08
C SER A 266 9.94 7.56 -21.45
N LEU A 267 9.73 6.98 -20.27
CA LEU A 267 10.72 6.15 -19.59
C LEU A 267 11.09 4.91 -20.41
N LYS A 268 10.11 4.12 -20.89
CA LYS A 268 10.35 2.94 -21.73
C LYS A 268 11.14 3.31 -22.99
N SER A 269 10.66 4.30 -23.74
CA SER A 269 11.33 4.77 -24.96
C SER A 269 12.78 5.22 -24.73
N THR A 270 13.06 5.88 -23.60
CA THR A 270 14.42 6.27 -23.24
C THR A 270 15.32 5.07 -22.96
N LEU A 271 14.79 4.06 -22.25
CA LEU A 271 15.54 2.83 -21.97
C LEU A 271 15.83 2.03 -23.24
N ASP A 272 14.85 1.89 -24.12
CA ASP A 272 15.00 1.16 -25.39
C ASP A 272 16.05 1.84 -26.28
N SER A 273 16.01 3.17 -26.41
CA SER A 273 17.01 3.93 -27.16
C SER A 273 18.42 3.76 -26.63
N LEU A 274 18.60 3.69 -25.30
CA LEU A 274 19.91 3.49 -24.69
C LEU A 274 20.46 2.09 -24.98
N VAL A 275 19.61 1.07 -24.98
CA VAL A 275 20.03 -0.30 -25.32
C VAL A 275 20.50 -0.38 -26.77
N ILE A 276 19.76 0.20 -27.72
CA ILE A 276 20.15 0.23 -29.13
C ILE A 276 21.52 0.89 -29.31
N THR A 277 21.73 2.07 -28.73
CA THR A 277 23.03 2.77 -28.81
C THR A 277 24.17 1.95 -28.19
N MET A 278 23.90 1.20 -27.13
CA MET A 278 24.90 0.33 -26.52
C MET A 278 25.23 -0.89 -27.40
N GLU A 279 24.22 -1.51 -28.01
CA GLU A 279 24.39 -2.63 -28.94
C GLU A 279 25.22 -2.21 -30.17
N GLU A 280 24.87 -1.08 -30.81
CA GLU A 280 25.63 -0.51 -31.93
C GLU A 280 27.10 -0.23 -31.56
N GLY A 281 27.33 0.32 -30.36
CA GLY A 281 28.68 0.59 -29.86
C GLY A 281 29.47 -0.70 -29.55
N MET A 282 28.79 -1.76 -29.11
CA MET A 282 29.41 -3.07 -28.90
C MET A 282 29.77 -3.74 -30.22
N GLU A 283 28.92 -3.66 -31.24
CA GLU A 283 29.21 -4.18 -32.57
C GLU A 283 30.43 -3.49 -33.20
N ASP A 284 30.50 -2.15 -33.19
CA ASP A 284 31.68 -1.42 -33.68
C ASP A 284 32.96 -1.82 -32.92
N CYS A 285 32.87 -2.01 -31.60
CA CYS A 285 33.99 -2.48 -30.80
C CYS A 285 34.43 -3.90 -31.22
N LEU A 286 33.48 -4.83 -31.40
CA LEU A 286 33.76 -6.19 -31.83
C LEU A 286 34.37 -6.24 -33.23
N GLU A 287 33.87 -5.44 -34.18
CA GLU A 287 34.47 -5.33 -35.52
C GLU A 287 35.91 -4.81 -35.47
N ARG A 288 36.19 -3.80 -34.62
CA ARG A 288 37.55 -3.28 -34.43
C ARG A 288 38.47 -4.32 -33.82
N VAL A 289 38.00 -5.05 -32.80
CA VAL A 289 38.77 -6.14 -32.19
C VAL A 289 39.00 -7.26 -33.19
N GLN A 290 38.01 -7.62 -34.01
CA GLN A 290 38.16 -8.64 -35.05
C GLN A 290 39.22 -8.25 -36.08
N LYS A 291 39.23 -7.00 -36.55
CA LYS A 291 40.29 -6.48 -37.43
C LYS A 291 41.68 -6.61 -36.81
N LEU A 292 41.81 -6.24 -35.53
CA LEU A 292 43.08 -6.35 -34.79
C LEU A 292 43.57 -7.79 -34.60
N LEU A 293 42.66 -8.77 -34.51
CA LEU A 293 42.99 -10.18 -34.29
C LEU A 293 43.19 -10.98 -35.60
N ILE A 294 42.71 -10.48 -36.73
CA ILE A 294 42.92 -11.12 -38.05
C ILE A 294 44.21 -10.62 -38.71
N ASP A 295 44.64 -9.39 -38.41
CA ASP A 295 45.90 -8.81 -38.89
C ASP A 295 47.14 -9.19 -38.06
N SER A 296 47.01 -10.19 -37.16
CA SER A 296 48.07 -10.78 -36.32
C SER A 296 48.27 -12.26 -36.61
#